data_AF-A0A6S6R250-F1
#
_entry.id   AF-A0A6S6R250-F1
#
_cell.length_a   1.000
_cell.length_b   1.000
_cell.length_c   1.000
_cell.angle_alpha   90.00
_cell.angle_beta   90.00
_cell.angle_gamma   90.00
#
_symmetry.space_group_name_H-M   'P 1'
#
loop_
_entity.id
_entity.type
_entity.pdbx_description
1 polymer ?
#
loop_
_entity_poly.entity_id
_entity_poly.type
_entity_poly.pdbx_seq_one_letter_code
_entity_poly.pdbx_strand_id
1 'polypeptide(L)'
;MCKRNVILLLLLFIFGIILCHFILSSQIKIARKIFVGSVRDKEITKQIIKKDLIKNIQIKKEKLPISQDNFNKYFANKSNYTILNASNQFLKNEVNAVLIAIGKNYAIEFYDMASDNIALNICKNIMESNELPSTPENNKYMEYYYEVIKNEMYFILSKVDNTIIFTYAPKEYKEEIKTLMNNLEY
;
A
#
# COMPACT_ATOMS: atom_id res chain seq x y z
N MET A 1 -56.02 75.35 -7.91
CA MET A 1 -54.85 74.52 -8.30
C MET A 1 -54.30 73.71 -7.11
N CYS A 2 -55.10 72.86 -6.44
CA CYS A 2 -54.64 72.15 -5.22
C CYS A 2 -54.70 70.60 -5.26
N LYS A 3 -55.36 69.98 -6.24
CA LYS A 3 -55.54 68.50 -6.29
C LYS A 3 -54.43 67.73 -7.03
N ARG A 4 -53.68 68.35 -7.97
CA ARG A 4 -52.61 67.66 -8.74
C ARG A 4 -51.37 67.33 -7.90
N ASN A 5 -51.03 68.17 -6.92
CA ASN A 5 -49.81 67.97 -6.11
C ASN A 5 -49.96 66.84 -5.08
N VAL A 6 -51.17 66.62 -4.56
CA VAL A 6 -51.44 65.54 -3.58
C VAL A 6 -51.34 64.16 -4.23
N ILE A 7 -51.85 64.01 -5.45
CA ILE A 7 -51.79 62.73 -6.21
C ILE A 7 -50.34 62.40 -6.59
N LEU A 8 -49.54 63.40 -6.97
CA LEU A 8 -48.14 63.20 -7.30
C LEU A 8 -47.32 62.76 -6.06
N LEU A 9 -47.61 63.34 -4.89
CA LEU A 9 -46.96 62.97 -3.62
C LEU A 9 -47.30 61.52 -3.22
N LEU A 10 -48.56 61.12 -3.39
CA LEU A 10 -49.03 59.76 -3.10
C LEU A 10 -48.40 58.72 -4.04
N LEU A 11 -48.27 59.03 -5.33
CA LEU A 11 -47.61 58.16 -6.31
C LEU A 11 -46.12 58.00 -6.02
N LEU A 12 -45.42 59.07 -5.63
CA LEU A 12 -44.02 59.01 -5.22
C LEU A 12 -43.83 58.16 -3.95
N PHE A 13 -44.77 58.25 -3.01
CA PHE A 13 -44.73 57.45 -1.78
C PHE A 13 -44.94 55.95 -2.06
N ILE A 14 -45.94 55.61 -2.90
CA ILE A 14 -46.20 54.22 -3.32
C ILE A 14 -45.01 53.66 -4.09
N PHE A 15 -44.42 54.46 -5.01
CA PHE A 15 -43.25 54.03 -5.77
C PHE A 15 -42.03 53.81 -4.87
N GLY A 16 -41.84 54.67 -3.86
CA GLY A 16 -40.79 54.49 -2.85
C GLY A 16 -40.93 53.21 -2.02
N ILE A 17 -42.16 52.86 -1.62
CA ILE A 17 -42.43 51.60 -0.88
C ILE A 17 -42.16 50.38 -1.77
N ILE A 18 -42.62 50.40 -3.03
CA ILE A 18 -42.40 49.30 -3.98
C ILE A 18 -40.91 49.12 -4.27
N LEU A 19 -40.18 50.22 -4.49
CA LEU A 19 -38.74 50.20 -4.73
C LEU A 19 -37.98 49.67 -3.51
N CYS A 20 -38.36 50.08 -2.30
CA CYS A 20 -37.77 49.58 -1.05
C CYS A 20 -38.01 48.08 -0.87
N HIS A 21 -39.24 47.61 -1.14
CA HIS A 21 -39.57 46.19 -1.03
C HIS A 21 -38.81 45.34 -2.06
N PHE A 22 -38.62 45.86 -3.28
CA PHE A 22 -37.85 45.21 -4.33
C PHE A 22 -36.36 45.10 -3.98
N ILE A 23 -35.76 46.18 -3.44
CA ILE A 23 -34.37 46.19 -2.97
C ILE A 23 -34.19 45.17 -1.84
N LEU A 24 -35.09 45.15 -0.84
CA LEU A 24 -35.01 44.23 0.29
C LEU A 24 -35.14 42.76 -0.15
N SER A 25 -36.08 42.47 -1.06
CA SER A 25 -36.27 41.13 -1.64
C SER A 25 -35.04 40.65 -2.42
N SER A 26 -34.39 41.56 -3.17
CA SER A 26 -33.16 41.27 -3.90
C SER A 26 -32.00 40.93 -2.95
N GLN A 27 -31.80 41.72 -1.90
CA GLN A 27 -30.74 41.48 -0.91
C GLN A 27 -30.92 40.14 -0.17
N ILE A 28 -32.15 39.76 0.17
CA ILE A 28 -32.46 38.46 0.81
C ILE A 28 -32.14 37.29 -0.13
N LYS A 29 -32.43 37.40 -1.43
CA LYS A 29 -32.11 36.35 -2.40
C LYS A 29 -30.59 36.15 -2.55
N ILE A 30 -29.82 37.24 -2.56
CA ILE A 30 -28.35 37.19 -2.63
C ILE A 30 -27.78 36.56 -1.36
N ALA A 31 -28.22 37.00 -0.18
CA ALA A 31 -27.77 36.44 1.10
C ALA A 31 -28.06 34.94 1.22
N ARG A 32 -29.24 34.48 0.79
CA ARG A 32 -29.58 33.04 0.74
C ARG A 32 -28.66 32.27 -0.20
N LYS A 33 -28.35 32.81 -1.38
CA LYS A 33 -27.45 32.16 -2.35
C LYS A 33 -26.03 32.00 -1.81
N ILE A 34 -25.51 33.01 -1.12
CA ILE A 34 -24.18 32.98 -0.48
C ILE A 34 -24.16 31.95 0.67
N PHE A 35 -25.18 31.94 1.52
CA PHE A 35 -25.28 30.99 2.63
C PHE A 35 -25.35 29.54 2.13
N VAL A 36 -26.17 29.25 1.11
CA VAL A 36 -26.27 27.92 0.49
C VAL A 36 -24.95 27.50 -0.16
N GLY A 37 -24.22 28.42 -0.79
CA GLY A 37 -22.88 28.15 -1.32
C GLY A 37 -21.90 27.74 -0.22
N SER A 38 -21.83 28.52 0.87
CA SER A 38 -20.92 28.24 2.00
C SER A 38 -21.22 26.90 2.71
N VAL A 39 -22.50 26.53 2.84
CA VAL A 39 -22.88 25.22 3.41
C VAL A 39 -22.45 24.09 2.48
N ARG A 40 -22.67 24.24 1.16
CA ARG A 40 -22.27 23.26 0.15
C ARG A 40 -20.75 23.07 0.10
N ASP A 41 -19.98 24.14 0.20
CA ASP A 41 -18.51 24.08 0.19
C ASP A 41 -17.96 23.35 1.41
N LYS A 42 -18.57 23.55 2.59
CA LYS A 42 -18.24 22.79 3.81
C LYS A 42 -18.58 21.31 3.67
N GLU A 43 -19.68 20.98 3.02
CA GLU A 43 -20.09 19.60 2.80
C GLU A 43 -19.20 18.88 1.78
N ILE A 44 -18.84 19.56 0.69
CA ILE A 44 -17.86 19.08 -0.30
C ILE A 44 -16.51 18.85 0.37
N THR A 45 -16.05 19.79 1.20
CA THR A 45 -14.78 19.66 1.93
C THR A 45 -14.80 18.46 2.88
N LYS A 46 -15.89 18.24 3.62
CA LYS A 46 -16.06 17.05 4.48
C LYS A 46 -16.07 15.75 3.69
N GLN A 47 -16.71 15.73 2.51
CA GLN A 47 -16.74 14.56 1.63
C GLN A 47 -15.36 14.25 1.04
N ILE A 48 -14.59 15.27 0.64
CA ILE A 48 -13.22 15.11 0.17
C ILE A 48 -12.33 14.54 1.28
N ILE A 49 -12.36 15.14 2.48
CA ILE A 49 -11.60 14.64 3.64
C ILE A 49 -11.99 13.19 3.96
N LYS A 50 -13.28 12.85 3.97
CA LYS A 50 -13.74 11.47 4.21
C LYS A 50 -13.27 10.51 3.11
N LYS A 51 -13.27 10.93 1.84
CA LYS A 51 -12.80 10.13 0.71
C LYS A 51 -11.29 9.91 0.76
N ASP A 52 -10.52 10.93 1.14
CA ASP A 52 -9.07 10.84 1.31
C ASP A 52 -8.69 9.98 2.52
N LEU A 53 -9.44 10.08 3.62
CA LEU A 53 -9.34 9.15 4.75
C LEU A 53 -9.65 7.72 4.31
N ILE A 54 -10.72 7.48 3.55
CA ILE A 54 -11.07 6.13 3.06
C ILE A 54 -10.02 5.60 2.07
N LYS A 55 -9.42 6.45 1.24
CA LYS A 55 -8.31 6.09 0.35
C LYS A 55 -7.05 5.71 1.13
N ASN A 56 -6.82 6.35 2.28
CA ASN A 56 -5.72 6.05 3.19
C ASN A 56 -6.02 4.88 4.15
N ILE A 57 -7.31 4.56 4.38
CA ILE A 57 -7.81 3.34 5.04
C ILE A 57 -7.95 2.18 4.02
N GLN A 58 -7.28 2.26 2.87
CA GLN A 58 -6.86 1.05 2.17
C GLN A 58 -5.65 0.51 2.94
N ILE A 59 -5.94 -0.01 4.14
CA ILE A 59 -5.02 -0.66 5.07
C ILE A 59 -4.13 -1.55 4.21
N LYS A 60 -2.82 -1.22 4.17
CA LYS A 60 -1.77 -2.14 3.75
C LYS A 60 -2.10 -3.45 4.45
N LYS A 61 -2.63 -4.46 3.75
CA LYS A 61 -2.83 -5.77 4.36
C LYS A 61 -1.41 -6.27 4.60
N GLU A 62 -0.88 -5.98 5.78
CA GLU A 62 0.47 -6.33 6.16
C GLU A 62 0.54 -7.84 6.10
N LYS A 63 1.39 -8.29 5.19
CA LYS A 63 1.67 -9.69 4.98
C LYS A 63 2.52 -10.15 6.15
N LEU A 64 2.09 -11.19 6.85
CA LEU A 64 2.85 -11.73 7.97
C LEU A 64 3.98 -12.62 7.43
N PRO A 65 5.18 -12.58 8.04
CA PRO A 65 6.24 -13.50 7.68
C PRO A 65 5.83 -14.94 7.97
N ILE A 66 6.25 -15.88 7.12
CA ILE A 66 6.07 -17.30 7.43
C ILE A 66 6.95 -17.68 8.62
N SER A 67 6.39 -18.41 9.58
CA SER A 67 7.17 -18.92 10.72
C SER A 67 8.05 -20.10 10.32
N GLN A 68 9.12 -20.33 11.08
CA GLN A 68 9.98 -21.52 10.97
C GLN A 68 9.16 -22.82 10.94
N ASP A 69 8.18 -22.95 11.84
CA ASP A 69 7.33 -24.14 11.93
C ASP A 69 6.46 -24.34 10.69
N ASN A 70 5.94 -23.25 10.11
CA ASN A 70 5.11 -23.33 8.92
C ASN A 70 5.94 -23.65 7.68
N PHE A 71 7.15 -23.07 7.56
CA PHE A 71 8.10 -23.44 6.51
C PHE A 71 8.47 -24.93 6.60
N ASN A 72 8.83 -25.40 7.80
CA ASN A 72 9.13 -26.81 8.06
C ASN A 72 7.94 -27.72 7.70
N LYS A 73 6.74 -27.41 8.17
CA LYS A 73 5.53 -28.19 7.87
C LYS A 73 5.25 -28.24 6.37
N TYR A 74 5.40 -27.12 5.67
CA TYR A 74 5.14 -27.05 4.23
C TYR A 74 6.04 -28.01 3.44
N PHE A 75 7.35 -28.04 3.74
CA PHE A 75 8.29 -28.92 3.04
C PHE A 75 8.34 -30.35 3.60
N ALA A 76 8.09 -30.57 4.89
CA ALA A 76 7.98 -31.92 5.46
C ALA A 76 6.80 -32.72 4.86
N ASN A 77 5.75 -32.03 4.43
CA ASN A 77 4.62 -32.64 3.71
C ASN A 77 4.92 -32.94 2.23
N LYS A 78 6.12 -32.63 1.73
CA LYS A 78 6.57 -32.91 0.36
C LYS A 78 7.61 -34.02 0.39
N SER A 79 7.34 -35.12 -0.31
CA SER A 79 8.23 -36.30 -0.32
C SER A 79 9.58 -36.08 -1.01
N ASN A 80 9.76 -34.99 -1.76
CA ASN A 80 10.96 -34.70 -2.54
C ASN A 80 11.90 -33.67 -1.90
N TYR A 81 11.67 -33.29 -0.64
CA TYR A 81 12.52 -32.35 0.09
C TYR A 81 13.06 -32.94 1.38
N THR A 82 14.31 -32.61 1.68
CA THR A 82 14.90 -32.81 3.01
C THR A 82 15.14 -31.45 3.64
N ILE A 83 14.72 -31.27 4.88
CA ILE A 83 14.98 -30.03 5.62
C ILE A 83 16.28 -30.16 6.41
N LEU A 84 17.18 -29.21 6.18
CA LEU A 84 18.39 -29.01 6.97
C LEU A 84 18.26 -27.75 7.82
N ASN A 85 18.54 -27.86 9.12
CA ASN A 85 18.71 -26.69 9.98
C ASN A 85 20.18 -26.26 9.95
N ALA A 86 20.44 -25.05 9.45
CA ALA A 86 21.76 -24.45 9.31
C ALA A 86 22.01 -23.29 10.29
N SER A 87 21.13 -23.08 11.28
CA SER A 87 21.23 -21.96 12.23
C SER A 87 22.53 -21.95 13.01
N ASN A 88 23.15 -23.11 13.21
CA ASN A 88 24.43 -23.24 13.92
C ASN A 88 25.63 -22.67 13.16
N GLN A 89 25.47 -22.31 11.88
CA GLN A 89 26.51 -21.69 11.06
C GLN A 89 26.61 -20.17 11.27
N PHE A 90 25.66 -19.59 12.01
CA PHE A 90 25.52 -18.15 12.18
C PHE A 90 25.59 -17.75 13.66
N LEU A 91 25.91 -16.49 13.91
CA LEU A 91 25.89 -15.95 15.26
C LEU A 91 24.44 -15.76 15.74
N LYS A 92 24.16 -16.12 16.99
CA LYS A 92 22.80 -16.06 17.59
C LYS A 92 22.16 -14.67 17.62
N ASN A 93 22.95 -13.61 17.45
CA ASN A 93 22.47 -12.23 17.40
C ASN A 93 22.14 -11.74 15.98
N GLU A 94 22.43 -12.54 14.96
CA GLU A 94 22.16 -12.20 13.55
C GLU A 94 20.91 -12.89 13.03
N VAL A 95 20.75 -14.18 13.37
CA VAL A 95 19.63 -15.02 12.93
C VAL A 95 18.93 -15.68 14.13
N ASN A 96 17.61 -15.75 14.06
CA ASN A 96 16.80 -16.59 14.93
C ASN A 96 16.76 -18.04 14.39
N ALA A 97 16.63 -18.18 13.06
CA ALA A 97 16.60 -19.48 12.40
C ALA A 97 17.11 -19.40 10.95
N VAL A 98 17.66 -20.52 10.47
CA VAL A 98 18.08 -20.73 9.08
C VAL A 98 17.73 -22.16 8.72
N LEU A 99 16.87 -22.30 7.71
CA LEU A 99 16.40 -23.59 7.23
C LEU A 99 16.64 -23.69 5.74
N ILE A 100 17.03 -24.88 5.28
CA ILE A 100 17.27 -25.15 3.87
C ILE A 100 16.40 -26.35 3.48
N ALA A 101 15.44 -26.12 2.59
CA ALA A 101 14.68 -27.18 1.95
C ALA A 101 15.44 -27.67 0.72
N ILE A 102 16.13 -28.79 0.87
CA ILE A 102 16.99 -29.39 -0.15
C ILE A 102 16.13 -30.31 -1.03
N GLY A 103 15.90 -29.89 -2.27
CA GLY A 103 15.31 -30.73 -3.32
C GLY A 103 16.38 -31.50 -4.10
N LYS A 104 15.98 -32.18 -5.18
CA LYS A 104 16.90 -32.98 -6.01
C LYS A 104 17.93 -32.11 -6.76
N ASN A 105 17.50 -30.95 -7.27
CA ASN A 105 18.27 -30.14 -8.23
C ASN A 105 18.45 -28.68 -7.79
N TYR A 106 17.81 -28.27 -6.71
CA TYR A 106 17.90 -26.92 -6.14
C TYR A 106 17.51 -26.94 -4.66
N ALA A 107 17.77 -25.83 -3.96
CA ALA A 107 17.39 -25.65 -2.57
C ALA A 107 16.63 -24.33 -2.39
N ILE A 108 15.67 -24.32 -1.47
CA ILE A 108 15.01 -23.11 -1.00
C ILE A 108 15.56 -22.79 0.39
N GLU A 109 16.14 -21.61 0.55
CA GLU A 109 16.67 -21.14 1.82
C GLU A 109 15.68 -20.20 2.50
N PHE A 110 15.51 -20.39 3.80
CA PHE A 110 14.70 -19.56 4.68
C PHE A 110 15.58 -18.99 5.79
N TYR A 111 15.44 -17.69 6.01
CA TYR A 111 16.11 -16.98 7.07
C TYR A 111 15.10 -16.20 7.90
N ASP A 112 15.09 -16.46 9.20
CA ASP A 112 14.41 -15.62 10.20
C ASP A 112 15.49 -14.81 10.91
N MET A 113 15.55 -13.51 10.61
CA MET A 113 16.61 -12.62 11.07
C MET A 113 16.25 -11.97 12.40
N ALA A 114 17.26 -11.60 13.20
CA ALA A 114 17.01 -10.95 14.48
C ALA A 114 16.29 -9.58 14.37
N SER A 115 16.35 -8.93 13.20
CA SER A 115 15.57 -7.72 12.92
C SER A 115 15.36 -7.49 11.42
N ASP A 116 14.36 -6.68 11.10
CA ASP A 116 14.04 -6.22 9.75
C ASP A 116 15.23 -5.55 9.03
N ASN A 117 15.97 -4.68 9.74
CA ASN A 117 17.12 -3.98 9.18
C ASN A 117 18.27 -4.93 8.83
N ILE A 118 18.49 -5.98 9.63
CA ILE A 118 19.47 -7.02 9.31
C ILE A 118 19.01 -7.78 8.05
N ALA A 119 17.73 -8.14 7.97
CA ALA A 119 17.20 -8.81 6.78
C ALA A 119 17.38 -7.97 5.51
N LEU A 120 17.07 -6.67 5.57
CA LEU A 120 17.29 -5.76 4.45
C LEU A 120 18.76 -5.69 4.01
N ASN A 121 19.70 -5.67 4.95
CA ASN A 121 21.12 -5.66 4.63
C ASN A 121 21.59 -6.97 3.99
N ILE A 122 21.08 -8.12 4.47
CA ILE A 122 21.37 -9.42 3.85
C ILE A 122 20.81 -9.48 2.42
N CYS A 123 19.60 -8.99 2.16
CA CYS A 123 19.06 -8.92 0.79
C CYS A 123 19.98 -8.12 -0.14
N LYS A 124 20.47 -6.96 0.31
CA LYS A 124 21.43 -6.14 -0.46
C LYS A 124 22.73 -6.91 -0.73
N ASN A 125 23.29 -7.56 0.28
CA ASN A 125 24.53 -8.34 0.14
C ASN A 125 24.35 -9.51 -0.84
N ILE A 126 23.23 -10.24 -0.79
CA ILE A 126 22.90 -11.32 -1.73
C ILE A 126 22.83 -10.77 -3.16
N MET A 127 22.25 -9.59 -3.35
CA MET A 127 22.16 -8.98 -4.67
C MET A 127 23.52 -8.52 -5.19
N GLU A 128 24.31 -7.86 -4.35
CA GLU A 128 25.66 -7.43 -4.69
C GLU A 128 26.55 -8.63 -5.05
N SER A 129 26.52 -9.71 -4.26
CA SER A 129 27.34 -10.91 -4.50
C SER A 129 26.97 -11.65 -5.78
N ASN A 130 25.73 -11.52 -6.24
CA ASN A 130 25.24 -12.15 -7.47
C ASN A 130 25.18 -11.18 -8.66
N GLU A 131 25.76 -9.97 -8.51
CA GLU A 131 25.74 -8.90 -9.51
C GLU A 131 24.32 -8.63 -10.06
N LEU A 132 23.35 -8.58 -9.15
CA LEU A 132 21.95 -8.31 -9.43
C LEU A 132 21.69 -6.80 -9.29
N PRO A 133 20.93 -6.18 -10.22
CA PRO A 133 20.59 -4.76 -10.14
C PRO A 133 19.89 -4.43 -8.82
N SER A 134 20.39 -3.42 -8.12
CA SER A 134 20.01 -3.02 -6.74
C SER A 134 18.56 -2.57 -6.53
N THR A 135 17.75 -2.49 -7.59
CA THR A 135 16.38 -1.98 -7.53
C THR A 135 15.41 -3.17 -7.48
N PRO A 136 14.86 -3.52 -6.30
CA PRO A 136 13.80 -4.52 -6.23
C PRO A 136 12.56 -4.05 -6.99
N GLU A 137 11.80 -5.01 -7.53
CA GLU A 137 10.43 -4.70 -7.95
C GLU A 137 9.59 -4.55 -6.68
N ASN A 138 9.22 -3.31 -6.35
CA ASN A 138 8.31 -3.05 -5.24
C ASN A 138 6.93 -3.67 -5.54
N ASN A 139 6.70 -4.90 -5.11
CA ASN A 139 5.39 -5.49 -5.06
C ASN A 139 4.60 -4.81 -3.93
N LYS A 140 3.35 -4.39 -4.20
CA LYS A 140 2.48 -3.66 -3.26
C LYS A 140 2.31 -4.33 -1.87
N TYR A 141 2.62 -5.63 -1.76
CA TYR A 141 2.48 -6.44 -0.54
C TYR A 141 3.80 -6.95 0.06
N MET A 142 4.94 -6.74 -0.60
CA MET A 142 6.25 -7.24 -0.16
C MET A 142 7.24 -6.08 -0.13
N GLU A 143 8.02 -5.99 0.94
CA GLU A 143 8.99 -4.91 1.07
C GLU A 143 10.20 -5.08 0.16
N TYR A 144 10.50 -6.33 -0.21
CA TYR A 144 11.57 -6.67 -1.12
C TYR A 144 11.18 -7.90 -1.94
N TYR A 145 11.04 -7.76 -3.25
CA TYR A 145 10.85 -8.89 -4.16
C TYR A 145 11.75 -8.69 -5.37
N TYR A 146 12.52 -9.72 -5.71
CA TYR A 146 13.42 -9.71 -6.83
C TYR A 146 13.40 -11.06 -7.53
N GLU A 147 13.13 -11.06 -8.83
CA GLU A 147 13.04 -12.26 -9.67
C GLU A 147 13.77 -12.00 -10.99
N VAL A 148 14.76 -12.82 -11.34
CA VAL A 148 15.48 -12.67 -12.61
C VAL A 148 15.96 -14.02 -13.15
N ILE A 149 16.16 -14.07 -14.47
CA ILE A 149 16.94 -15.12 -15.12
C ILE A 149 18.23 -14.50 -15.66
N LYS A 150 19.39 -15.03 -15.23
CA LYS A 150 20.72 -14.63 -15.69
C LYS A 150 21.56 -15.89 -15.92
N ASN A 151 22.21 -15.99 -17.08
CA ASN A 151 23.09 -17.11 -17.43
C ASN A 151 22.46 -18.50 -17.21
N GLU A 152 21.25 -18.72 -17.73
CA GLU A 152 20.50 -19.99 -17.59
C GLU A 152 20.07 -20.33 -16.15
N MET A 153 20.23 -19.41 -15.20
CA MET A 153 19.87 -19.59 -13.82
C MET A 153 18.75 -18.63 -13.42
N TYR A 154 17.78 -19.18 -12.70
CA TYR A 154 16.68 -18.48 -12.08
C TYR A 154 17.03 -18.10 -10.63
N PHE A 155 16.80 -16.83 -10.32
CA PHE A 155 16.96 -16.26 -8.99
C PHE A 155 15.63 -15.71 -8.53
N ILE A 156 15.25 -16.02 -7.30
CA ILE A 156 14.19 -15.31 -6.61
C ILE A 156 14.61 -15.05 -5.17
N LEU A 157 14.42 -13.80 -4.74
CA LEU A 157 14.71 -13.29 -3.41
C LEU A 157 13.49 -12.49 -2.95
N SER A 158 12.89 -12.92 -1.85
CA SER A 158 11.68 -12.30 -1.31
C SER A 158 11.84 -12.07 0.18
N LYS A 159 11.46 -10.88 0.65
CA LYS A 159 11.51 -10.46 2.05
C LYS A 159 10.13 -9.98 2.50
N VAL A 160 9.73 -10.45 3.67
CA VAL A 160 8.57 -9.97 4.40
C VAL A 160 9.02 -9.75 5.84
N ASP A 161 9.03 -8.50 6.30
CA ASP A 161 9.58 -8.12 7.62
C ASP A 161 11.02 -8.67 7.80
N ASN A 162 11.33 -9.23 8.95
CA ASN A 162 12.62 -9.85 9.26
C ASN A 162 12.89 -11.21 8.58
N THR A 163 12.00 -11.68 7.70
CA THR A 163 12.11 -13.01 7.09
C THR A 163 12.45 -12.95 5.61
N ILE A 164 13.41 -13.77 5.18
CA ILE A 164 13.87 -13.87 3.79
C ILE A 164 13.65 -15.29 3.28
N ILE A 165 13.18 -15.41 2.05
CA ILE A 165 13.23 -16.64 1.26
C ILE A 165 14.04 -16.39 -0.01
N PHE A 166 15.00 -17.27 -0.27
CA PHE A 166 15.93 -17.17 -1.38
C PHE A 166 16.11 -18.52 -2.09
N THR A 167 16.33 -18.48 -3.39
CA THR A 167 16.76 -19.64 -4.18
C THR A 167 17.54 -19.21 -5.41
N TYR A 168 18.47 -20.08 -5.79
CA TYR A 168 19.26 -20.01 -7.01
C TYR A 168 19.24 -21.38 -7.67
N ALA A 169 18.67 -21.47 -8.87
CA ALA A 169 18.40 -22.75 -9.51
C ALA A 169 18.52 -22.66 -11.03
N PRO A 170 18.68 -23.78 -11.76
CA PRO A 170 18.55 -23.78 -13.21
C PRO A 170 17.18 -23.25 -13.67
N LYS A 171 17.14 -22.50 -14.78
CA LYS A 171 15.92 -21.80 -15.24
C LYS A 171 14.73 -22.72 -15.52
N GLU A 172 14.99 -24.01 -15.79
CA GLU A 172 13.96 -25.02 -16.04
C GLU A 172 13.04 -25.25 -14.81
N TYR A 173 13.52 -24.96 -13.59
CA TYR A 173 12.72 -25.08 -12.36
C TYR A 173 11.90 -23.84 -12.02
N LYS A 174 11.97 -22.78 -12.85
CA LYS A 174 11.30 -21.49 -12.58
C LYS A 174 9.83 -21.66 -12.19
N GLU A 175 9.02 -22.35 -13.00
CA GLU A 175 7.57 -22.44 -12.76
C GLU A 175 7.23 -23.25 -11.50
N GLU A 176 8.02 -24.28 -11.21
CA GLU A 176 7.90 -25.04 -9.95
C GLU A 176 8.20 -24.13 -8.76
N ILE A 177 9.33 -23.41 -8.81
CA ILE A 177 9.76 -22.50 -7.76
C ILE A 177 8.75 -21.37 -7.55
N LYS A 178 8.25 -20.74 -8.63
CA LYS A 178 7.18 -19.71 -8.53
C LYS A 178 5.94 -20.26 -7.84
N THR A 179 5.55 -21.48 -8.15
CA THR A 179 4.40 -22.14 -7.51
C THR A 179 4.67 -22.35 -6.01
N LEU A 180 5.89 -22.77 -5.64
CA LEU A 180 6.28 -22.92 -4.25
C LEU A 180 6.26 -21.58 -3.50
N MET A 181 6.84 -20.53 -4.07
CA MET A 181 6.87 -19.18 -3.49
C MET A 181 5.45 -18.64 -3.29
N ASN A 182 4.58 -18.78 -4.30
CA ASN A 182 3.17 -18.39 -4.18
C ASN A 182 2.43 -19.13 -3.05
N ASN A 183 2.67 -20.44 -2.88
CA ASN A 183 2.04 -21.24 -1.82
C ASN A 183 2.56 -20.90 -0.43
N LEU A 184 3.83 -20.47 -0.33
CA LEU A 184 4.40 -19.92 0.89
C LEU A 184 3.90 -18.49 1.14
N GLU A 185 3.17 -17.91 0.18
CA GLU A 185 2.87 -16.51 0.08
C GLU A 185 4.19 -15.72 0.11
N TYR A 186 5.07 -15.80 -0.89
CA TYR A 186 6.34 -15.04 -1.05
C TYR A 186 6.64 -14.74 -2.51
#